data_AF-A0A351TLP2-F1
#
_entry.id   AF-A0A351TLP2-F1
#
_cell.length_a   1.000
_cell.length_b   1.000
_cell.length_c   1.000
_cell.angle_alpha   90.00
_cell.angle_beta   90.00
_cell.angle_gamma   90.00
#
_symmetry.space_group_name_H-M   'P 1'
#
loop_
_entity.id
_entity.type
_entity.pdbx_description
1 polymer ?
#
loop_
_entity_poly.entity_id
_entity_poly.type
_entity_poly.pdbx_seq_one_letter_code
_entity_poly.pdbx_strand_id
1 'polypeptide(L)' 'EENRKEKHNKNAKYGWYRYDVRFALPVYEENVLVRYNVFHARLLVNHAENGRKYLYDILAVKKETSKP' A
#
# COMPACT_ATOMS: atom_id res chain seq x y z
N GLU A 1 -31.10 -2.73 6.98
CA GLU A 1 -29.66 -3.00 6.75
C GLU A 1 -29.11 -3.61 8.04
N GLU A 2 -29.02 -4.94 8.07
CA GLU A 2 -28.72 -5.69 9.31
C GLU A 2 -27.21 -5.66 9.58
N ASN A 3 -26.85 -5.27 10.81
CA ASN A 3 -25.49 -5.01 11.26
C ASN A 3 -24.53 -6.18 10.93
N ARG A 4 -23.60 -5.96 9.97
CA ARG A 4 -22.58 -6.93 9.51
C ARG A 4 -21.47 -7.24 10.55
N LYS A 5 -21.72 -7.07 11.85
CA LYS A 5 -20.70 -7.21 12.91
C LYS A 5 -20.07 -8.61 12.95
N GLU A 6 -20.84 -9.66 12.68
CA GLU A 6 -20.31 -11.03 12.66
C GLU A 6 -19.31 -11.29 11.51
N LYS A 7 -19.51 -10.64 10.36
CA LYS A 7 -18.61 -10.78 9.20
C LYS A 7 -17.25 -10.13 9.45
N HIS A 8 -17.23 -9.03 10.21
CA HIS A 8 -15.98 -8.35 10.61
C HIS A 8 -15.10 -9.23 11.50
N ASN A 9 -15.72 -10.07 12.35
CA ASN A 9 -14.98 -11.01 13.19
C ASN A 9 -14.30 -12.13 12.40
N LYS A 10 -14.83 -12.54 11.24
CA LYS A 10 -14.20 -13.56 10.38
C LYS A 10 -13.07 -12.99 9.52
N ASN A 11 -13.23 -11.79 8.99
CA ASN A 11 -12.32 -11.28 7.96
C ASN A 11 -11.21 -10.37 8.49
N ALA A 12 -11.37 -9.78 9.68
CA ALA A 12 -10.46 -8.79 10.24
C ALA A 12 -10.25 -8.96 11.75
N LYS A 13 -10.26 -10.21 12.23
CA LYS A 13 -10.10 -10.56 13.66
C LYS A 13 -8.88 -9.92 14.32
N TYR A 14 -7.78 -9.76 13.56
CA TYR A 14 -6.52 -9.15 14.03
C TYR A 14 -6.31 -7.71 13.56
N GLY A 15 -7.36 -7.13 12.96
CA GLY A 15 -7.42 -5.73 12.54
C GLY A 15 -6.78 -5.43 11.19
N TRP A 16 -6.82 -4.13 10.87
CA TRP A 16 -6.29 -3.54 9.64
C TRP A 16 -5.15 -2.60 9.99
N TYR A 17 -4.10 -2.61 9.18
CA TYR A 17 -2.91 -1.79 9.37
C TYR A 17 -2.76 -0.84 8.18
N ARG A 18 -2.30 0.38 8.47
CA ARG A 18 -1.92 1.35 7.45
C ARG A 18 -0.42 1.57 7.51
N TYR A 19 0.23 1.50 6.35
CA TYR A 19 1.65 1.78 6.20
C TYR A 19 1.84 2.89 5.18
N ASP A 20 2.59 3.92 5.54
CA ASP A 20 3.11 4.87 4.56
C ASP A 20 4.49 4.37 4.10
N VAL A 21 4.64 4.14 2.80
CA VAL A 21 5.85 3.59 2.18
C VAL A 21 6.41 4.55 1.15
N ARG A 22 7.72 4.45 0.89
CA ARG A 22 8.44 5.20 -0.14
C ARG A 22 9.17 4.21 -1.05
N PHE A 23 9.00 4.36 -2.36
CA PHE A 23 9.69 3.52 -3.35
C PHE A 23 10.10 4.35 -4.56
N ALA A 24 11.04 3.84 -5.34
CA ALA A 24 11.57 4.53 -6.50
C ALA A 24 11.50 3.63 -7.74
N LEU A 25 11.05 4.17 -8.86
CA LEU A 25 11.03 3.49 -10.15
C LEU A 25 12.13 4.07 -11.05
N PRO A 26 13.04 3.25 -11.60
CA PRO A 26 14.06 3.71 -12.54
C PRO A 26 13.42 4.14 -13.87
N VAL A 27 14.00 5.15 -14.50
CA VAL A 27 13.66 5.62 -15.84
C VAL A 27 14.87 5.37 -16.73
N TYR A 28 14.66 4.68 -17.85
CA TYR A 28 15.70 4.38 -18.82
C TYR A 28 15.45 5.10 -20.14
N GLU A 29 16.51 5.57 -20.79
CA GLU A 29 16.53 6.06 -22.16
C GLU A 29 17.59 5.24 -22.91
N GLU A 30 17.23 4.62 -24.02
CA GLU A 30 18.15 3.75 -24.80
C GLU A 30 18.87 2.67 -23.95
N ASN A 31 18.17 2.09 -22.97
CA ASN A 31 18.70 1.14 -21.98
C ASN A 31 19.71 1.73 -20.96
N VAL A 32 19.93 3.04 -20.97
CA VAL A 32 20.74 3.75 -19.97
C VAL A 32 19.84 4.28 -18.87
N LEU A 33 20.20 4.04 -17.60
CA LEU A 33 19.47 4.58 -16.45
C LEU A 33 19.68 6.10 -16.36
N VAL A 34 18.59 6.86 -16.46
CA VAL A 34 18.64 8.34 -16.48
C VAL A 34 18.27 8.95 -15.13
N ARG A 35 17.26 8.39 -14.45
CA ARG A 35 16.80 8.90 -13.14
C ARG A 35 15.96 7.89 -12.40
N TYR A 36 15.61 8.22 -11.16
CA TYR A 36 14.57 7.55 -10.39
C TYR A 36 13.39 8.50 -10.14
N ASN A 37 12.19 8.05 -10.51
CA ASN A 37 10.97 8.69 -10.03
C ASN A 37 10.66 8.14 -8.64
N VAL A 38 10.63 9.01 -7.63
CA VAL A 38 10.33 8.60 -6.25
C VAL A 38 8.83 8.80 -5.98
N PHE A 39 8.22 7.86 -5.27
CA PHE A 39 6.81 7.84 -4.93
C PHE A 39 6.62 7.57 -3.45
N HIS A 40 5.58 8.20 -2.89
CA HIS A 40 4.99 7.79 -1.64
C HIS A 40 3.70 7.01 -1.93
N ALA A 41 3.44 5.96 -1.16
CA ALA A 41 2.18 5.25 -1.19
C ALA A 41 1.66 4.93 0.20
N ARG A 42 0.35 4.81 0.30
CA ARG A 42 -0.33 4.37 1.52
C ARG A 42 -0.94 2.99 1.29
N LEU A 43 -0.45 2.02 2.04
CA LEU A 43 -0.90 0.63 1.95
C LEU A 43 -1.93 0.34 3.02
N LEU A 44 -2.95 -0.44 2.66
CA LEU A 44 -3.89 -1.07 3.57
C LEU A 44 -3.54 -2.56 3.64
N VAL A 45 -3.23 -3.03 4.85
CA VAL A 45 -2.77 -4.40 5.10
C VAL A 45 -3.74 -5.11 6.04
N ASN A 46 -4.21 -6.28 5.63
CA ASN A 46 -5.03 -7.15 6.48
C ASN A 46 -4.12 -8.09 7.28
N HIS A 47 -4.41 -8.26 8.57
CA HIS A 47 -3.80 -9.30 9.39
C HIS A 47 -4.78 -10.48 9.48
N ALA A 48 -4.47 -11.52 8.72
CA ALA A 48 -5.31 -12.70 8.61
C ALA A 48 -5.18 -13.60 9.84
N GLU A 49 -6.12 -14.55 9.96
CA GLU A 49 -6.19 -15.41 11.14
C GLU A 49 -5.01 -16.37 11.31
N ASN A 50 -4.28 -16.64 10.24
CA ASN A 50 -3.05 -17.42 10.25
C ASN A 50 -1.82 -16.64 10.76
N GLY A 51 -2.00 -15.44 11.33
CA GLY A 51 -0.93 -14.60 11.85
C GLY A 51 -0.10 -13.88 10.78
N ARG A 52 -0.47 -14.00 9.49
CA ARG A 52 0.23 -13.35 8.38
C ARG A 52 -0.44 -12.05 7.96
N LYS A 53 0.37 -11.14 7.44
CA LYS A 53 -0.05 -9.85 6.91
C LYS A 53 -0.09 -9.90 5.39
N TYR A 54 -1.17 -9.41 4.81
CA TYR A 54 -1.39 -9.38 3.37
C TYR A 54 -1.70 -7.96 2.92
N LEU A 55 -1.02 -7.49 1.87
CA LEU A 55 -1.39 -6.25 1.20
C LEU A 55 -2.78 -6.43 0.61
N TYR A 56 -3.73 -5.64 1.09
CA TYR A 56 -5.11 -5.69 0.64
C TYR A 56 -5.36 -4.64 -0.44
N ASP A 57 -4.90 -3.40 -0.22
CA ASP A 57 -5.11 -2.31 -1.15
C ASP A 57 -3.99 -1.26 -1.06
N ILE A 58 -3.84 -0.47 -2.12
CA ILE A 58 -2.98 0.71 -2.18
C ILE A 58 -3.90 1.94 -2.28
N LEU A 59 -4.11 2.60 -1.15
CA LEU A 59 -5.10 3.68 -1.01
C LEU A 59 -4.72 4.93 -1.81
N ALA A 60 -3.43 5.20 -1.93
CA ALA A 60 -2.91 6.33 -2.68
C ALA A 60 -1.48 6.06 -3.13
N VAL A 61 -1.13 6.60 -4.30
CA VAL A 61 0.24 6.71 -4.79
C VAL A 61 0.45 8.12 -5.29
N LYS A 62 1.50 8.79 -4.83
CA LYS A 62 1.85 10.15 -5.25
C LYS A 62 3.33 10.21 -5.62
N LYS A 63 3.62 10.69 -6.82
CA LYS A 63 4.99 10.99 -7.24
C LYS A 63 5.51 12.18 -6.44
N GLU A 64 6.71 12.07 -5.90
CA GLU A 64 7.43 13.21 -5.38
C GLU A 64 7.87 14.11 -6.52
N THR A 65 7.36 15.33 -6.50
CA THR A 65 7.88 16.44 -7.29
C THR A 65 8.74 17.27 -6.35
N SER A 66 10.03 17.44 -6.67
CA SER A 66 10.78 18.57 -6.11
C SER A 66 9.95 19.82 -6.38
N LYS A 67 9.72 20.65 -5.36
CA LYS A 67 9.01 21.93 -5.54
C LYS A 67 9.63 22.69 -6.73
N PRO A 68 8.83 23.47 -7.49
CA PRO A 68 9.37 24.31 -8.56
C PRO A 68 10.47 25.24 -8.06
#